data_AF-A0A183PNQ8-F1
#
_entry.id   AF-A0A183PNQ8-F1
#
_cell.length_a   1.000
_cell.length_b   1.000
_cell.length_c   1.000
_cell.angle_alpha   90.00
_cell.angle_beta   90.00
_cell.angle_gamma   90.00
#
_symmetry.space_group_name_H-M   'P 1'
#
loop_
_entity.id
_entity.type
_entity.pdbx_description
1 polymer ?
#
loop_
_entity_poly.entity_id
_entity_poly.type
_entity_poly.pdbx_seq_one_letter_code
_entity_poly.pdbx_strand_id
1 'polypeptide(L)'
;MQVEQQRLASGEMLLYSGHDEENAPHTQEVPLMLSIQAQKALIGWESHGPKIIKASFKTKKEGTSMNIIQCYAPTNDYNEDVKDQF
;
A
#
# COMPACT_ATOMS: atom_id res chain seq x y z
N MET A 1 -13.12 9.71 -6.82
CA MET A 1 -12.55 9.86 -5.46
C MET A 1 -13.01 8.65 -4.64
N GLN A 2 -12.44 7.49 -4.95
CA GLN A 2 -12.89 6.20 -4.41
C GLN A 2 -11.74 5.57 -3.63
N VAL A 3 -12.09 4.89 -2.55
CA VAL A 3 -11.33 4.88 -1.30
C VAL A 3 -10.09 3.99 -1.40
N GLU A 4 -8.89 4.57 -1.36
CA GLU A 4 -7.62 3.84 -1.22
C GLU A 4 -7.42 3.20 0.18
N GLN A 5 -8.45 3.30 1.03
CA GLN A 5 -8.47 2.82 2.39
C GLN A 5 -9.83 2.18 2.71
N GLN A 6 -9.83 0.98 3.27
CA GLN A 6 -11.04 0.29 3.70
C GLN A 6 -10.93 -0.10 5.17
N ARG A 7 -12.01 0.08 5.93
CA ARG A 7 -12.12 -0.40 7.30
C ARG A 7 -12.87 -1.72 7.34
N LEU A 8 -12.27 -2.74 7.95
CA LEU A 8 -12.90 -4.04 8.16
C LEU A 8 -13.81 -4.02 9.39
N ALA A 9 -14.76 -4.96 9.45
CA ALA A 9 -15.63 -5.14 10.61
C ALA A 9 -14.86 -5.47 11.90
N SER A 10 -13.66 -6.06 11.78
CA SER A 10 -12.72 -6.29 12.88
C SER A 10 -12.10 -5.01 13.45
N GLY A 11 -12.27 -3.86 12.77
CA GLY A 11 -11.63 -2.60 13.10
C GLY A 11 -10.22 -2.43 12.49
N GLU A 12 -9.72 -3.44 11.78
CA GLU A 12 -8.50 -3.36 10.98
C GLU A 12 -8.70 -2.44 9.77
N MET A 13 -7.60 -1.93 9.23
CA MET A 13 -7.59 -1.02 8.08
C MET A 13 -6.77 -1.65 6.97
N LEU A 14 -7.33 -1.68 5.77
CA LEU A 14 -6.64 -2.07 4.56
C LEU A 14 -6.28 -0.81 3.78
N LEU A 15 -5.01 -0.70 3.40
CA LEU A 15 -4.53 0.30 2.46
C LEU A 15 -4.28 -0.39 1.13
N TYR A 16 -4.75 0.19 0.03
CA TYR A 16 -4.56 -0.36 -1.31
C TYR A 16 -3.58 0.51 -2.09
N SER A 17 -2.61 -0.12 -2.76
CA SER A 17 -1.84 0.56 -3.81
C SER A 17 -2.71 0.63 -5.05
N GLY A 18 -3.15 1.85 -5.39
CA GLY A 18 -4.12 2.07 -6.46
C GLY A 18 -3.53 2.14 -7.87
N HIS A 19 -4.44 2.01 -8.83
CA HIS A 19 -4.36 2.51 -10.21
C HIS A 19 -5.62 3.35 -10.49
N ASP A 20 -5.55 4.37 -11.35
CA ASP A 20 -6.65 5.29 -11.65
C ASP A 20 -7.83 4.66 -12.45
N GLU A 21 -7.73 3.40 -12.90
CA GLU A 21 -8.75 2.75 -13.73
C GLU A 21 -9.76 1.92 -12.92
N GLU A 22 -10.99 2.44 -12.84
CA GLU A 22 -12.17 1.92 -12.15
C GLU A 22 -12.61 0.49 -12.53
N ASN A 23 -12.03 -0.14 -13.56
CA ASN A 23 -12.48 -1.44 -14.11
C ASN A 23 -11.34 -2.44 -14.44
N ALA A 24 -10.10 -2.17 -14.01
CA ALA A 24 -9.02 -3.13 -14.20
C ALA A 24 -9.18 -4.31 -13.21
N PRO A 25 -8.84 -5.55 -13.60
CA PRO A 25 -8.83 -6.67 -12.66
C PRO A 25 -7.96 -6.31 -11.45
N HIS A 26 -8.50 -6.40 -10.23
CA HIS A 26 -7.81 -6.18 -8.94
C HIS A 26 -6.67 -7.19 -8.66
N THR A 27 -6.09 -7.76 -9.71
CA THR A 27 -5.06 -8.79 -9.67
C THR A 27 -3.67 -8.21 -9.38
N GLN A 28 -3.50 -6.88 -9.44
CA GLN A 28 -2.20 -6.22 -9.29
C GLN A 28 -2.05 -5.33 -8.06
N GLU A 29 -3.14 -5.07 -7.33
CA GLU A 29 -3.09 -4.22 -6.13
C GLU A 29 -2.39 -4.96 -4.99
N VAL A 30 -1.49 -4.26 -4.31
CA VAL A 30 -0.85 -4.74 -3.09
C VAL A 30 -1.58 -4.16 -1.88
N PRO A 31 -2.32 -4.98 -1.11
CA PRO A 31 -2.93 -4.53 0.13
C PRO A 31 -1.91 -4.56 1.27
N LEU A 32 -1.94 -3.51 2.10
CA LEU A 32 -1.27 -3.47 3.40
C LEU A 32 -2.34 -3.45 4.50
N MET A 33 -2.36 -4.50 5.32
CA MET A 33 -3.31 -4.62 6.43
C MET A 33 -2.70 -4.10 7.73
N LEU A 34 -3.42 -3.19 8.38
CA LEU A 34 -3.02 -2.55 9.62
C LEU A 34 -3.93 -2.95 10.77
N SER A 35 -3.32 -3.51 11.81
CA SER A 35 -3.98 -3.68 13.10
C SER A 35 -4.39 -2.32 13.69
N ILE A 36 -5.34 -2.33 14.61
CA ILE A 36 -5.80 -1.10 15.30
C ILE A 36 -4.63 -0.35 15.97
N GLN A 37 -3.61 -1.06 16.45
CA GLN A 37 -2.43 -0.43 17.05
C GLN A 37 -1.53 0.20 15.99
N ALA A 38 -1.30 -0.48 14.86
CA ALA A 38 -0.52 0.04 13.75
C ALA A 38 -1.18 1.28 13.12
N GLN A 39 -2.51 1.29 13.02
CA GLN A 39 -3.28 2.46 12.56
C GLN A 39 -3.03 3.69 13.43
N LYS A 40 -3.02 3.54 14.77
CA LYS A 40 -2.74 4.65 15.70
C LYS A 40 -1.31 5.18 15.59
N ALA A 41 -0.39 4.34 15.11
CA ALA A 41 1.00 4.71 14.90
C ALA A 41 1.25 5.22 13.47
N LEU A 42 0.32 5.08 12.52
CA LEU A 42 0.50 5.48 11.14
C LEU A 42 0.65 7.01 11.05
N ILE A 43 1.74 7.46 10.45
CA ILE A 43 2.02 8.88 10.17
C ILE A 43 1.45 9.24 8.80
N GLY A 44 1.58 8.34 7.84
CA GLY A 44 1.11 8.49 6.47
C GLY A 44 1.57 7.34 5.60
N TRP A 45 0.99 7.23 4.41
CA TRP A 45 1.38 6.25 3.42
C TRP A 45 1.26 6.84 2.01
N GLU A 46 1.97 6.25 1.07
CA GLU A 46 1.99 6.62 -0.34
C GLU A 46 2.05 5.34 -1.17
N SER A 47 1.36 5.33 -2.30
CA SER A 47 1.51 4.32 -3.36
C SER A 47 2.48 4.84 -4.42
N HIS A 48 3.27 3.94 -5.00
CA HIS A 48 4.17 4.23 -6.12
C HIS A 48 3.82 3.27 -7.26
N GLY A 49 2.62 3.44 -7.81
CA GLY A 49 2.00 2.52 -8.76
C GLY A 49 1.27 1.34 -8.09
N PRO A 50 0.71 0.41 -8.88
CA PRO A 50 -0.19 -0.64 -8.38
C PRO A 50 0.51 -1.67 -7.48
N LYS A 51 1.84 -1.79 -7.58
CA LYS A 51 2.60 -2.85 -6.91
C LYS A 51 3.39 -2.40 -5.70
N ILE A 52 3.43 -1.10 -5.41
CA ILE A 52 4.30 -0.55 -4.36
C ILE A 52 3.46 0.31 -3.42
N ILE A 53 3.53 -0.01 -2.13
CA ILE A 53 3.01 0.81 -1.05
C ILE A 53 4.09 1.05 -0.02
N LYS A 54 4.24 2.29 0.42
CA LYS A 54 5.11 2.70 1.51
C LYS A 54 4.28 3.32 2.62
N ALA A 55 4.40 2.77 3.82
CA ALA A 55 3.72 3.28 5.01
C ALA A 55 4.74 3.67 6.09
N SER A 56 4.55 4.83 6.69
CA SER A 56 5.42 5.40 7.72
C SER A 56 4.72 5.34 9.07
N PHE A 57 5.39 4.84 10.10
CA PHE A 57 4.85 4.67 11.45
C PHE A 57 5.71 5.38 12.49
N LYS A 58 5.04 5.96 13.49
CA LYS A 58 5.68 6.48 14.69
C LYS A 58 6.18 5.32 15.53
N THR A 59 7.46 5.36 15.90
CA THR A 59 8.01 4.39 16.85
C THR A 59 7.91 4.90 18.28
N LYS A 60 8.19 4.02 19.25
CA LYS A 60 8.31 4.43 20.67
C LYS A 60 9.50 5.35 20.92
N LYS A 61 10.53 5.32 20.06
CA LYS A 61 11.69 6.19 20.15
C LYS A 61 11.33 7.55 19.55
N GLU A 62 11.35 8.57 20.38
CA GLU A 62 11.05 9.93 19.96
C GLU A 62 11.99 10.38 18.82
N GLY A 63 11.42 11.11 17.85
CA GLY A 63 12.12 11.55 16.64
C GLY A 63 12.46 10.43 15.64
N THR A 64 12.05 9.18 15.88
CA THR A 64 12.30 8.05 14.96
C THR A 64 10.99 7.51 14.38
N SER A 65 10.91 7.44 13.06
CA SER A 65 9.86 6.73 12.33
C SER A 65 10.38 5.40 11.78
N MET A 66 9.46 4.47 11.55
CA MET A 66 9.69 3.20 10.88
C MET A 66 8.93 3.21 9.56
N ASN A 67 9.61 2.90 8.46
CA ASN A 67 8.99 2.78 7.14
C ASN A 67 8.85 1.31 6.78
N ILE A 68 7.68 0.92 6.29
CA ILE A 68 7.42 -0.39 5.69
C ILE A 68 7.16 -0.14 4.21
N ILE A 69 7.94 -0.82 3.36
CA ILE A 69 7.74 -0.79 1.91
C ILE A 69 7.36 -2.20 1.50
N GLN A 70 6.16 -2.35 0.95
CA GLN A 70 5.69 -3.61 0.39
C GLN A 70 5.67 -3.47 -1.13
N CYS A 71 6.37 -4.38 -1.79
CA CYS A 71 6.49 -4.42 -3.24
C CYS A 71 6.23 -5.86 -3.72
N TYR A 72 5.39 -6.01 -4.74
CA TYR A 72 5.22 -7.28 -5.44
C TYR A 72 6.02 -7.27 -6.74
N ALA A 73 6.96 -8.22 -6.88
CA ALA A 73 7.74 -8.36 -8.10
C ALA A 73 6.87 -8.88 -9.26
N PRO A 74 7.03 -8.38 -10.49
CA PRO A 74 6.37 -8.97 -11.65
C PRO A 74 6.74 -10.45 -11.79
N THR A 75 5.76 -11.30 -12.14
CA THR A 75 6.05 -12.68 -12.57
C THR A 75 6.56 -12.66 -14.01
N ASN A 76 7.37 -13.64 -14.41
CA ASN A 76 8.09 -13.69 -15.70
C ASN A 76 7.20 -13.59 -16.96
N ASP A 77 5.88 -13.72 -16.84
CA ASP A 77 4.90 -13.51 -17.92
C ASP A 77 4.43 -12.04 -18.03
N TYR A 78 5.06 -11.13 -17.29
CA TYR A 78 4.80 -9.70 -17.40
C TYR A 78 5.43 -9.16 -18.68
N ASN A 79 4.58 -8.72 -19.61
CA ASN A 79 4.98 -8.08 -20.86
C ASN A 79 5.99 -6.95 -20.56
N GLU A 80 7.22 -7.07 -21.08
CA GLU A 80 8.33 -6.15 -20.81
C GLU A 80 8.09 -4.70 -21.29
N ASP A 81 7.01 -4.46 -22.05
CA ASP A 81 6.67 -3.14 -22.61
C ASP A 81 6.10 -2.15 -21.57
N VAL A 82 5.78 -2.60 -20.36
CA VAL A 82 5.42 -1.69 -19.25
C VAL A 82 6.64 -1.52 -18.34
N LYS A 83 7.69 -0.93 -18.88
CA LYS A 83 8.79 -0.38 -18.07
C LYS A 83 8.38 1.00 -17.58
N ASP A 84 7.73 1.07 -16.43
CA ASP A 84 7.69 2.33 -15.68
C ASP A 84 9.14 2.66 -15.26
N GLN A 85 9.64 3.79 -15.76
CA GLN A 85 10.89 4.38 -15.33
C GLN A 85 10.73 4.84 -13.88
N PHE A 86 11.56 4.27 -13.01
CA PHE A 86 11.74 4.71 -11.62
C PHE A 86 12.24 6.16 -11.53
#